data_AF-A0A9Q5HZF5-F1
#
_entry.id   AF-A0A9Q5HZF5-F1
#
_cell.length_a   1.000
_cell.length_b   1.000
_cell.length_c   1.000
_cell.angle_alpha   90.00
_cell.angle_beta   90.00
_cell.angle_gamma   90.00
#
_symmetry.space_group_name_H-M   'P 1'
#
loop_
_entity.id
_entity.type
_entity.pdbx_description
1 polymer ?
#
loop_
_entity_poly.entity_id
_entity_poly.type
_entity_poly.pdbx_seq_one_letter_code
_entity_poly.pdbx_strand_id
1 'polypeptide(L)'
;MFTLCTTAESISLALEKLLDAEYVFLDCEGRDLGCAPGALSLISIGTPHAAEVYLFDVLALPQDSLQLLFNSILSLTPSARAKTKVVWDGRMDYVELFYSHSCPIENVLDLQLIDVLSRAKRGETEHRRLCRFVRRTFPMSEVRKLQLEEVYVLNGMDDAMREHKIDGVEMKNGKFPKLLIIPEFYSSMSIGYIQHLSKSFTQTIYPRYGCSVLFRTNFLIMQPAISNA
;
A
#
# COMPACT_ATOMS: atom_id res chain seq x y z
N MET A 1 -22.86 6.80 -3.12
CA MET A 1 -23.68 5.75 -2.47
C MET A 1 -22.82 4.50 -2.40
N PHE A 2 -22.92 3.69 -1.36
CA PHE A 2 -22.17 2.43 -1.27
C PHE A 2 -23.13 1.25 -1.09
N THR A 3 -22.67 0.07 -1.48
CA THR A 3 -23.38 -1.20 -1.33
C THR A 3 -22.63 -2.07 -0.33
N LEU A 4 -23.30 -2.46 0.75
CA LEU A 4 -22.75 -3.38 1.74
C LEU A 4 -22.97 -4.83 1.27
N CYS A 5 -21.89 -5.57 1.11
CA CYS A 5 -21.87 -6.96 0.70
C CYS A 5 -21.69 -7.87 1.92
N THR A 6 -22.76 -8.54 2.33
CA THR A 6 -22.80 -9.47 3.49
C THR A 6 -23.24 -10.89 3.10
N THR A 7 -23.57 -11.11 1.82
CA THR A 7 -23.99 -12.42 1.30
C THR A 7 -23.23 -12.79 0.02
N ALA A 8 -23.24 -14.07 -0.33
CA ALA A 8 -22.64 -14.57 -1.57
C ALA A 8 -23.25 -13.89 -2.82
N GLU A 9 -24.56 -13.68 -2.83
CA GLU A 9 -25.28 -13.03 -3.93
C GLU A 9 -24.83 -11.58 -4.10
N SER A 10 -24.69 -10.84 -2.99
CA SER A 10 -24.20 -9.46 -3.02
C SER A 10 -22.77 -9.35 -3.56
N ILE A 11 -21.92 -10.34 -3.27
CA ILE A 11 -20.57 -10.43 -3.86
C ILE A 11 -20.65 -10.68 -5.35
N SER A 12 -21.43 -11.65 -5.82
CA SER A 12 -21.54 -11.95 -7.24
C SER A 12 -21.97 -10.72 -8.04
N LEU A 13 -22.97 -9.97 -7.56
CA LEU A 13 -23.42 -8.73 -8.18
C LEU A 13 -22.34 -7.64 -8.17
N ALA A 14 -21.61 -7.50 -7.07
CA ALA A 14 -20.49 -6.56 -7.01
C ALA A 14 -19.38 -6.92 -8.01
N LEU A 15 -19.05 -8.21 -8.12
CA LEU A 15 -18.01 -8.71 -9.01
C LEU A 15 -18.31 -8.44 -10.48
N GLU A 16 -19.57 -8.50 -10.91
CA GLU A 16 -19.96 -8.13 -12.29
C GLU A 16 -19.50 -6.70 -12.64
N LYS A 17 -19.64 -5.76 -11.71
CA LYS A 17 -19.22 -4.37 -11.91
C LYS A 17 -17.71 -4.17 -11.75
N LEU A 18 -17.13 -4.83 -10.75
CA LEU A 18 -15.70 -4.69 -10.43
C LEU A 18 -14.80 -5.32 -11.50
N LEU A 19 -15.26 -6.40 -12.16
CA LEU A 19 -14.51 -7.05 -13.24
C LEU A 19 -14.49 -6.22 -14.53
N ASP A 20 -15.59 -5.54 -14.84
CA ASP A 20 -15.74 -4.66 -16.00
C ASP A 20 -14.97 -3.34 -15.86
N ALA A 21 -14.73 -2.91 -14.63
CA ALA A 21 -13.93 -1.72 -14.36
C ALA A 21 -12.46 -1.88 -14.83
N GLU A 22 -11.90 -0.80 -15.40
CA GLU A 22 -10.50 -0.77 -15.85
C GLU A 22 -9.51 -0.98 -14.70
N TYR A 23 -9.77 -0.31 -13.58
CA TYR A 23 -9.01 -0.42 -12.33
C TYR A 23 -9.98 -0.32 -11.15
N VAL A 24 -9.52 -0.71 -9.97
CA VAL A 24 -10.32 -0.62 -8.74
C VAL A 24 -9.54 0.12 -7.66
N PHE A 25 -10.23 0.89 -6.82
CA PHE A 25 -9.68 1.42 -5.57
C PHE A 25 -9.84 0.38 -4.48
N LEU A 26 -8.80 0.13 -3.69
CA LEU A 26 -8.78 -0.85 -2.60
C LEU A 26 -8.35 -0.18 -1.30
N ASP A 27 -9.09 -0.47 -0.23
CA ASP A 27 -8.78 -0.07 1.14
C ASP A 27 -9.31 -1.14 2.10
N CYS A 28 -8.54 -1.51 3.12
CA CYS A 28 -8.94 -2.49 4.12
C CYS A 28 -9.05 -1.83 5.50
N GLU A 29 -10.04 -2.26 6.27
CA GLU A 29 -10.23 -1.81 7.65
C GLU A 29 -10.26 -3.03 8.59
N GLY A 30 -9.67 -2.86 9.77
CA GLY A 30 -9.50 -3.95 10.72
C GLY A 30 -8.87 -3.51 12.02
N ARG A 31 -8.83 -4.44 12.97
CA ARG A 31 -8.13 -4.23 14.24
C ARG A 31 -6.65 -4.55 14.04
N ASP A 32 -5.78 -3.60 14.37
CA ASP A 32 -4.32 -3.79 14.34
C ASP A 32 -3.80 -4.39 13.01
N LEU A 33 -4.36 -3.95 11.87
CA LEU A 33 -4.01 -4.47 10.54
C LEU A 33 -2.50 -4.54 10.33
N GLY A 34 -2.05 -5.66 9.75
CA GLY A 34 -0.64 -5.94 9.45
C GLY A 34 0.28 -6.05 10.67
N CYS A 35 -0.28 -6.17 11.88
CA CYS A 35 0.42 -6.65 13.07
C CYS A 35 -0.13 -8.03 13.45
N ALA A 36 0.62 -8.85 14.18
CA ALA A 36 0.05 -10.01 14.86
C ALA A 36 -0.39 -9.59 16.27
N PRO A 37 -1.64 -9.81 16.73
CA PRO A 37 -2.71 -10.64 16.16
C PRO A 37 -3.85 -9.82 15.49
N GLY A 38 -3.50 -9.00 14.50
CA GLY A 38 -4.42 -8.20 13.71
C GLY A 38 -5.51 -9.03 13.04
N ALA A 39 -6.60 -8.36 12.68
CA ALA A 39 -7.73 -9.01 12.03
C ALA A 39 -8.42 -8.05 11.05
N LEU A 40 -8.57 -8.52 9.81
CA LEU A 40 -9.37 -7.87 8.78
C LEU A 40 -10.86 -7.92 9.14
N SER A 41 -11.56 -6.79 8.98
CA SER A 41 -13.01 -6.68 9.26
C SER A 41 -13.81 -6.23 8.04
N LEU A 42 -13.21 -5.40 7.19
CA LEU A 42 -13.88 -4.83 6.04
C LEU A 42 -12.89 -4.68 4.88
N ILE A 43 -13.36 -4.94 3.67
CA ILE A 43 -12.66 -4.57 2.44
C ILE A 43 -13.55 -3.61 1.67
N SER A 44 -13.02 -2.44 1.32
CA SER A 44 -13.69 -1.45 0.49
C SER A 44 -13.12 -1.52 -0.92
N ILE A 45 -13.98 -1.71 -1.92
CA ILE A 45 -13.58 -1.68 -3.32
C ILE A 45 -14.46 -0.71 -4.11
N GLY A 46 -13.83 0.28 -4.74
CA GLY A 46 -14.48 1.28 -5.57
C GLY A 46 -14.12 1.15 -7.04
N THR A 47 -15.05 1.48 -7.93
CA THR A 47 -14.78 1.65 -9.36
C THR A 47 -14.28 3.09 -9.66
N PRO A 48 -13.77 3.36 -10.88
CA PRO A 48 -13.35 4.70 -11.29
C PRO A 48 -14.42 5.76 -11.00
N HIS A 49 -13.97 6.96 -10.60
CA HIS A 49 -14.83 8.09 -10.24
C HIS A 49 -15.82 7.80 -9.10
N ALA A 50 -15.60 6.74 -8.31
CA ALA A 50 -16.52 6.28 -7.28
C ALA A 50 -17.94 6.05 -7.80
N ALA A 51 -18.07 5.59 -9.06
CA ALA A 51 -19.37 5.29 -9.67
C ALA A 51 -20.11 4.19 -8.88
N GLU A 52 -19.37 3.18 -8.41
CA GLU A 52 -19.84 2.14 -7.51
C GLU A 52 -18.81 1.93 -6.40
N VAL A 53 -19.28 1.78 -5.16
CA VAL A 53 -18.45 1.48 -3.99
C VAL A 53 -19.06 0.32 -3.24
N TYR A 54 -18.27 -0.74 -3.05
CA TYR A 54 -18.68 -1.96 -2.36
C TYR A 54 -17.91 -2.11 -1.06
N LEU A 55 -18.63 -2.36 0.02
CA LEU A 55 -18.07 -2.64 1.34
C LEU A 55 -18.30 -4.12 1.63
N PHE A 56 -17.26 -4.94 1.64
CA PHE A 56 -17.35 -6.36 1.92
C PHE A 56 -17.13 -6.60 3.41
N ASP A 57 -18.18 -7.03 4.12
CA ASP A 57 -18.12 -7.36 5.54
C ASP A 57 -17.45 -8.73 5.72
N VAL A 58 -16.15 -8.70 6.01
CA VAL A 58 -15.32 -9.91 6.14
C VAL A 58 -15.77 -10.77 7.32
N LEU A 59 -16.43 -10.19 8.32
CA LEU A 59 -16.91 -10.90 9.51
C LEU A 59 -18.25 -11.60 9.27
N ALA A 60 -19.10 -11.03 8.40
CA ALA A 60 -20.39 -11.62 8.06
C ALA A 60 -20.30 -12.66 6.92
N LEU A 61 -19.30 -12.54 6.05
CA LEU A 61 -19.19 -13.36 4.85
C LEU A 61 -18.63 -14.76 5.13
N PRO A 62 -19.22 -15.82 4.54
CA PRO A 62 -18.60 -17.13 4.54
C PRO A 62 -17.24 -17.13 3.87
N GLN A 63 -16.31 -17.95 4.36
CA GLN A 63 -14.95 -18.05 3.82
C GLN A 63 -14.93 -18.30 2.31
N ASP A 64 -15.80 -19.18 1.79
CA ASP A 64 -15.88 -19.48 0.36
C ASP A 64 -16.28 -18.26 -0.48
N SER A 65 -17.13 -17.40 0.07
CA SER A 65 -17.54 -16.15 -0.58
C SER A 65 -16.41 -15.12 -0.59
N LEU A 66 -15.60 -15.05 0.47
CA LEU A 66 -14.38 -14.22 0.49
C LEU A 66 -13.33 -14.73 -0.51
N GLN A 67 -13.17 -16.05 -0.62
CA GLN A 67 -12.27 -16.62 -1.61
C GLN A 67 -12.69 -16.27 -3.03
N LEU A 68 -14.00 -16.20 -3.32
CA LEU A 68 -14.48 -15.72 -4.62
C LEU A 68 -14.00 -14.30 -4.92
N LEU A 69 -14.12 -13.38 -3.95
CA LEU A 69 -13.61 -12.01 -4.09
C LEU A 69 -12.09 -11.98 -4.36
N PHE A 70 -11.32 -12.75 -3.58
CA PHE A 70 -9.85 -12.82 -3.69
C PHE A 70 -9.41 -13.41 -5.04
N ASN A 71 -10.13 -14.42 -5.51
CA ASN A 71 -9.90 -15.07 -6.81
C ASN A 71 -10.19 -14.16 -7.99
N SER A 72 -11.29 -13.41 -7.92
CA SER A 72 -11.77 -12.61 -9.06
C SER A 72 -11.08 -11.27 -9.20
N ILE A 73 -10.78 -10.57 -8.09
CA ILE A 73 -10.30 -9.19 -8.13
C ILE A 73 -8.87 -9.02 -7.62
N LEU A 74 -8.50 -9.69 -6.53
CA LEU A 74 -7.27 -9.34 -5.83
C LEU A 74 -6.02 -9.99 -6.43
N SER A 75 -5.92 -11.32 -6.49
CA SER A 75 -4.66 -11.93 -6.91
C SER A 75 -4.60 -13.40 -7.31
N LEU A 76 -5.62 -14.20 -7.03
CA LEU A 76 -5.41 -15.66 -7.14
C LEU A 76 -5.59 -16.18 -8.58
N THR A 77 -6.13 -15.38 -9.50
CA THR A 77 -6.24 -15.71 -10.94
C THR A 77 -5.37 -14.79 -11.82
N PRO A 78 -4.95 -15.22 -13.03
CA PRO A 78 -4.22 -14.36 -13.97
C PRO A 78 -4.94 -13.05 -14.27
N SER A 79 -6.27 -13.10 -14.45
CA SER A 79 -7.09 -11.91 -14.69
C SER A 79 -7.12 -10.96 -13.49
N ALA A 80 -7.21 -11.50 -12.27
CA ALA A 80 -7.13 -10.70 -11.04
C ALA A 80 -5.76 -10.02 -10.87
N ARG A 81 -4.66 -10.73 -11.18
CA ARG A 81 -3.31 -10.16 -11.14
C ARG A 81 -3.11 -9.05 -12.17
N ALA A 82 -3.71 -9.17 -13.35
CA ALA A 82 -3.63 -8.16 -14.40
C ALA A 82 -4.46 -6.91 -14.08
N LYS A 83 -5.48 -6.99 -13.23
CA LYS A 83 -6.30 -5.83 -12.85
C LYS A 83 -5.53 -4.89 -11.93
N THR A 84 -5.56 -3.60 -12.23
CA THR A 84 -4.85 -2.58 -11.42
C THR A 84 -5.61 -2.30 -10.13
N LYS A 85 -4.92 -2.42 -8.99
CA LYS A 85 -5.45 -2.02 -7.67
C LYS A 85 -4.81 -0.69 -7.26
N VAL A 86 -5.62 0.36 -7.17
CA VAL A 86 -5.20 1.68 -6.73
C VAL A 86 -5.41 1.78 -5.22
N VAL A 87 -4.37 2.14 -4.49
CA VAL A 87 -4.40 2.23 -3.02
C VAL A 87 -3.85 3.58 -2.55
N TRP A 88 -4.18 3.97 -1.33
CA TRP A 88 -3.48 5.04 -0.63
C TRP A 88 -2.75 4.44 0.57
N ASP A 89 -1.42 4.35 0.51
CA ASP A 89 -0.62 3.74 1.59
C ASP A 89 -1.02 2.27 1.87
N GLY A 90 -0.94 1.42 0.85
CA GLY A 90 -1.45 0.03 0.90
C GLY A 90 -0.61 -0.96 1.72
N ARG A 91 0.33 -0.47 2.55
CA ARG A 91 1.33 -1.32 3.22
C ARG A 91 0.70 -2.27 4.22
N MET A 92 -0.18 -1.76 5.07
CA MET A 92 -0.80 -2.58 6.12
C MET A 92 -1.85 -3.52 5.52
N ASP A 93 -2.56 -3.07 4.48
CA ASP A 93 -3.49 -3.87 3.69
C ASP A 93 -2.78 -5.07 3.05
N TYR A 94 -1.63 -4.82 2.42
CA TYR A 94 -0.81 -5.87 1.81
C TYR A 94 -0.38 -6.91 2.85
N VAL A 95 0.14 -6.47 4.00
CA VAL A 95 0.62 -7.38 5.05
C VAL A 95 -0.54 -8.24 5.58
N GLU A 96 -1.70 -7.65 5.84
CA GLU A 96 -2.89 -8.39 6.28
C GLU A 96 -3.34 -9.42 5.23
N LEU A 97 -3.55 -8.99 3.99
CA LEU A 97 -4.01 -9.86 2.91
C LEU A 97 -3.02 -10.99 2.63
N PHE A 98 -1.72 -10.71 2.65
CA PHE A 98 -0.68 -11.69 2.40
C PHE A 98 -0.60 -12.73 3.52
N TYR A 99 -0.42 -12.30 4.78
CA TYR A 99 -0.14 -13.22 5.88
C TYR A 99 -1.39 -13.85 6.48
N SER A 100 -2.48 -13.11 6.63
CA SER A 100 -3.72 -13.60 7.24
C SER A 100 -4.63 -14.32 6.24
N HIS A 101 -4.58 -13.91 4.97
CA HIS A 101 -5.53 -14.41 3.94
C HIS A 101 -4.87 -15.12 2.76
N SER A 102 -3.54 -15.30 2.75
CA SER A 102 -2.80 -15.92 1.65
C SER A 102 -3.11 -15.29 0.28
N CYS A 103 -3.38 -13.97 0.27
CA CYS A 103 -3.81 -13.21 -0.89
C CYS A 103 -2.75 -12.15 -1.25
N PRO A 104 -1.71 -12.51 -2.05
CA PRO A 104 -0.66 -11.57 -2.45
C PRO A 104 -1.18 -10.59 -3.51
N ILE A 105 -1.52 -9.35 -3.19
CA ILE A 105 -1.97 -8.39 -4.23
C ILE A 105 -0.83 -7.98 -5.17
N GLU A 106 -1.13 -7.96 -6.47
CA GLU A 106 -0.19 -7.62 -7.56
C GLU A 106 -0.71 -6.46 -8.41
N ASN A 107 0.10 -5.87 -9.29
CA ASN A 107 -0.31 -4.72 -10.11
C ASN A 107 -0.97 -3.59 -9.29
N VAL A 108 -0.26 -3.15 -8.26
CA VAL A 108 -0.72 -2.12 -7.32
C VAL A 108 -0.16 -0.76 -7.72
N LEU A 109 -1.02 0.25 -7.75
CA LEU A 109 -0.66 1.66 -7.91
C LEU A 109 -0.89 2.39 -6.58
N ASP A 110 0.18 2.66 -5.83
CA ASP A 110 0.10 3.39 -4.56
C ASP A 110 0.17 4.91 -4.79
N LEU A 111 -0.96 5.59 -4.58
CA LEU A 111 -1.09 7.03 -4.78
C LEU A 111 -0.24 7.87 -3.81
N GLN A 112 0.13 7.33 -2.65
CA GLN A 112 1.03 8.01 -1.73
C GLN A 112 2.46 8.10 -2.30
N LEU A 113 2.89 7.07 -3.05
CA LEU A 113 4.16 7.10 -3.79
C LEU A 113 4.07 8.03 -5.00
N ILE A 114 2.94 8.01 -5.71
CA ILE A 114 2.68 8.95 -6.82
C ILE A 114 2.72 10.40 -6.34
N ASP A 115 2.21 10.70 -5.14
CA ASP A 115 2.32 12.03 -4.55
C ASP A 115 3.79 12.44 -4.38
N VAL A 116 4.65 11.58 -3.80
CA VAL A 116 6.08 11.86 -3.68
C VAL A 116 6.73 12.14 -5.04
N LEU A 117 6.50 11.28 -6.03
CA LEU A 117 7.04 11.46 -7.38
C LEU A 117 6.53 12.74 -8.05
N SER A 118 5.27 13.09 -7.81
CA SER A 118 4.66 14.30 -8.37
C SER A 118 5.30 15.59 -7.84
N ARG A 119 5.75 15.61 -6.57
CA ARG A 119 6.41 16.77 -5.97
C ARG A 119 7.74 17.08 -6.66
N ALA A 120 8.52 16.04 -6.99
CA ALA A 120 9.75 16.19 -7.77
C ALA A 120 9.44 16.80 -9.15
N LYS A 121 8.41 16.30 -9.84
CA LYS A 121 7.95 16.87 -11.11
C LYS A 121 7.45 18.31 -11.00
N ARG A 122 6.90 18.71 -9.86
CA ARG A 122 6.50 20.11 -9.56
C ARG A 122 7.66 21.01 -9.11
N GLY A 123 8.91 20.51 -9.12
CA GLY A 123 10.09 21.30 -8.75
C GLY A 123 10.29 21.44 -7.24
N GLU A 124 9.92 20.44 -6.45
CA GLU A 124 10.34 20.37 -5.05
C GLU A 124 11.87 20.40 -4.94
N THR A 125 12.39 21.41 -4.24
CA THR A 125 13.82 21.54 -3.96
C THR A 125 14.21 20.70 -2.75
N GLU A 126 15.49 20.35 -2.63
CA GLU A 126 16.00 19.66 -1.43
C GLU A 126 15.67 20.42 -0.14
N HIS A 127 15.80 21.76 -0.15
CA HIS A 127 15.41 22.58 1.00
C HIS A 127 13.94 22.37 1.37
N ARG A 128 13.03 22.40 0.39
CA ARG A 128 11.59 22.15 0.62
C ARG A 128 11.33 20.74 1.11
N ARG A 129 11.98 19.73 0.53
CA ARG A 129 11.91 18.32 0.97
C ARG A 129 12.31 18.20 2.44
N LEU A 130 13.45 18.76 2.84
CA LEU A 130 13.92 18.75 4.23
C LEU A 130 13.00 19.54 5.18
N CYS A 131 12.42 20.66 4.73
CA CYS A 131 11.45 21.42 5.52
C CYS A 131 10.22 20.59 5.92
N ARG A 132 9.86 19.53 5.19
CA ARG A 132 8.75 18.63 5.56
C ARG A 132 9.03 17.82 6.83
N PHE A 133 10.29 17.60 7.17
CA PHE A 133 10.70 16.93 8.40
C PHE A 133 10.63 17.85 9.62
N VAL A 134 10.60 19.17 9.41
CA VAL A 134 10.63 20.14 10.49
C VAL A 134 9.34 20.07 11.30
N ARG A 135 9.50 19.92 12.62
CA ARG A 135 8.42 19.97 13.61
C ARG A 135 8.81 20.93 14.73
N ARG A 136 7.84 21.35 15.55
CA ARG A 136 8.11 22.20 16.72
C ARG A 136 9.17 21.61 17.65
N THR A 137 9.21 20.29 17.78
CA THR A 137 10.16 19.53 18.59
C THR A 137 11.36 19.00 17.80
N PHE A 138 11.39 19.19 16.48
CA PHE A 138 12.46 18.71 15.61
C PHE A 138 12.81 19.78 14.57
N PRO A 139 13.57 20.82 14.97
CA PRO A 139 13.84 21.98 14.13
C PRO A 139 14.82 21.66 13.00
N MET A 140 14.93 22.56 12.03
CA MET A 140 15.82 22.41 10.86
C MET A 140 17.29 22.15 11.24
N SER A 141 17.76 22.69 12.37
CA SER A 141 19.11 22.44 12.87
C SER A 141 19.37 20.97 13.17
N GLU A 142 18.37 20.22 13.64
CA GLU A 142 18.47 18.78 13.89
C GLU A 142 18.28 17.98 12.61
N VAL A 143 17.34 18.38 11.76
CA VAL A 143 17.11 17.74 10.44
C VAL A 143 18.40 17.71 9.60
N ARG A 144 19.17 18.81 9.58
CA ARG A 144 20.43 18.90 8.81
C ARG A 144 21.55 17.99 9.33
N LYS A 145 21.44 17.46 10.55
CA LYS A 145 22.43 16.51 11.09
C LYS A 145 22.16 15.07 10.64
N LEU A 146 20.99 14.81 10.05
CA LEU A 146 20.59 13.49 9.59
C LEU A 146 21.01 13.25 8.13
N GLN A 147 21.35 12.00 7.83
CA GLN A 147 21.50 11.51 6.45
C GLN A 147 20.11 11.19 5.91
N LEU A 148 19.51 12.16 5.22
CA LEU A 148 18.14 12.07 4.69
C LEU A 148 18.13 12.07 3.17
N GLU A 149 19.25 11.75 2.53
CA GLU A 149 19.32 11.52 1.10
C GLU A 149 18.24 10.49 0.73
N GLU A 150 17.40 10.83 -0.24
CA GLU A 150 16.34 9.96 -0.75
C GLU A 150 15.25 9.53 0.27
N VAL A 151 15.25 10.16 1.46
CA VAL A 151 14.16 10.02 2.43
C VAL A 151 13.10 11.07 2.16
N TYR A 152 11.83 10.64 2.09
CA TYR A 152 10.70 11.50 1.79
C TYR A 152 9.63 11.41 2.88
N VAL A 153 9.20 12.57 3.38
CA VAL A 153 8.02 12.64 4.25
C VAL A 153 6.79 12.37 3.40
N LEU A 154 5.98 11.41 3.82
CA LEU A 154 4.71 11.11 3.20
C LEU A 154 3.64 12.06 3.70
N ASN A 155 2.78 12.49 2.78
CA ASN A 155 1.57 13.19 3.16
C ASN A 155 0.50 12.15 3.55
N GLY A 156 -0.35 12.56 4.48
CA GLY A 156 -1.69 11.97 4.55
C GLY A 156 -2.50 12.37 3.32
N MET A 157 -3.56 11.61 3.02
CA MET A 157 -4.42 11.84 1.85
C MET A 157 -4.90 13.29 1.77
N ASP A 158 -5.41 13.83 2.88
CA ASP A 158 -5.82 15.22 3.01
C ASP A 158 -4.74 16.24 2.62
N ASP A 159 -3.53 16.09 3.17
CA ASP A 159 -2.43 17.03 2.88
C ASP A 159 -2.03 16.95 1.40
N ALA A 160 -2.04 15.76 0.82
CA ALA A 160 -1.79 15.58 -0.60
C ALA A 160 -2.89 16.23 -1.45
N MET A 161 -4.18 15.96 -1.17
CA MET A 161 -5.30 16.58 -1.91
C MET A 161 -5.21 18.10 -1.92
N ARG A 162 -4.86 18.73 -0.79
CA ARG A 162 -4.63 20.19 -0.72
C ARG A 162 -3.46 20.63 -1.60
N GLU A 163 -2.33 19.92 -1.57
CA GLU A 163 -1.17 20.25 -2.40
C GLU A 163 -1.45 20.09 -3.90
N HIS A 164 -2.30 19.13 -4.27
CA HIS A 164 -2.73 18.88 -5.64
C HIS A 164 -3.91 19.74 -6.09
N LYS A 165 -4.45 20.58 -5.20
CA LYS A 165 -5.60 21.47 -5.47
C LYS A 165 -6.83 20.68 -5.96
N ILE A 166 -7.11 19.55 -5.31
CA ILE A 166 -8.32 18.79 -5.55
C ILE A 166 -9.45 19.45 -4.75
N ASP A 167 -10.36 20.10 -5.46
CA ASP A 167 -11.51 20.80 -4.87
C ASP A 167 -12.66 19.85 -4.53
N GLY A 168 -13.55 20.27 -3.61
CA GLY A 168 -14.80 19.57 -3.32
C GLY A 168 -14.69 18.33 -2.41
N VAL A 169 -13.55 18.11 -1.75
CA VAL A 169 -13.35 16.99 -0.83
C VAL A 169 -13.50 17.45 0.63
N GLU A 170 -14.35 16.77 1.41
CA GLU A 170 -14.43 16.97 2.87
C GLU A 170 -13.18 16.39 3.56
N MET A 171 -12.55 17.21 4.39
CA MET A 171 -11.26 16.88 5.03
C MET A 171 -11.46 16.25 6.40
N LYS A 172 -10.67 15.22 6.73
CA LYS A 172 -10.67 14.62 8.07
C LYS A 172 -10.02 15.61 9.06
N ASN A 173 -10.70 15.84 10.18
CA ASN A 173 -10.16 16.65 11.27
C ASN A 173 -9.07 15.88 12.04
N GLY A 174 -7.84 15.81 11.53
CA GLY A 174 -6.70 15.22 12.24
C GLY A 174 -5.39 15.20 11.43
N LYS A 175 -4.24 15.42 12.08
CA LYS A 175 -2.91 15.42 11.44
C LYS A 175 -1.99 14.37 12.04
N PHE A 176 -1.57 13.38 11.25
CA PHE A 176 -0.42 12.53 11.56
C PHE A 176 0.45 12.32 10.31
N PRO A 177 1.69 12.82 10.28
CA PRO A 177 2.60 12.58 9.17
C PRO A 177 3.16 11.16 9.21
N LYS A 178 3.29 10.52 8.05
CA LYS A 178 3.96 9.21 7.87
C LYS A 178 5.31 9.44 7.17
N LEU A 179 6.31 8.58 7.41
CA LEU A 179 7.66 8.69 6.82
C LEU A 179 7.92 7.55 5.84
N LEU A 180 8.63 7.82 4.73
CA LEU A 180 9.11 6.83 3.76
C LEU A 180 10.58 7.07 3.40
N ILE A 181 11.34 5.99 3.24
CA ILE A 181 12.73 5.99 2.76
C ILE A 181 12.75 5.31 1.39
N ILE A 182 13.35 5.92 0.37
CA ILE A 182 13.52 5.34 -0.98
C ILE A 182 15.04 5.22 -1.22
N PRO A 183 15.66 4.06 -1.51
CA PRO A 183 17.11 4.00 -1.74
C PRO A 183 17.52 3.74 -3.21
N GLU A 184 18.60 4.37 -3.70
CA GLU A 184 19.30 4.02 -4.96
C GLU A 184 20.74 3.45 -4.80
N PHE A 185 21.12 2.76 -5.88
CA PHE A 185 22.36 2.01 -6.15
C PHE A 185 23.62 2.89 -6.19
N TYR A 186 24.69 2.45 -5.51
CA TYR A 186 26.06 2.72 -5.95
C TYR A 186 26.72 1.42 -6.41
N SER A 187 27.12 1.42 -7.69
CA SER A 187 28.10 0.49 -8.24
C SER A 187 29.48 0.73 -7.61
N SER A 188 30.25 -0.35 -7.50
CA SER A 188 31.68 -0.44 -7.16
C SER A 188 32.11 -0.02 -5.76
N MET A 189 32.20 -1.00 -4.86
CA MET A 189 33.46 -1.30 -4.20
C MET A 189 33.49 -2.75 -3.69
N SER A 190 34.69 -3.30 -3.72
CA SER A 190 35.05 -4.69 -3.95
C SER A 190 35.26 -5.55 -2.69
N ILE A 191 34.95 -6.84 -2.86
CA ILE A 191 35.61 -8.04 -2.31
C ILE A 191 35.51 -8.29 -0.80
N GLY A 192 34.79 -9.37 -0.48
CA GLY A 192 35.08 -10.24 0.66
C GLY A 192 33.91 -10.37 1.62
N TYR A 193 33.07 -11.39 1.42
CA TYR A 193 32.15 -12.08 2.35
C TYR A 193 30.81 -12.46 1.69
N ILE A 194 30.86 -13.24 0.60
CA ILE A 194 29.73 -14.07 0.18
C ILE A 194 30.29 -15.44 -0.21
N GLN A 195 30.34 -16.34 0.77
CA GLN A 195 30.11 -17.76 0.54
C GLN A 195 29.32 -18.29 1.74
N HIS A 196 28.27 -19.07 1.44
CA HIS A 196 27.20 -19.53 2.31
C HIS A 196 26.19 -18.47 2.77
N LEU A 197 25.09 -18.39 2.03
CA LEU A 197 23.73 -18.61 2.55
C LEU A 197 22.79 -18.71 1.34
N SER A 198 22.83 -19.85 0.65
CA SER A 198 21.66 -20.34 -0.07
C SER A 198 20.87 -21.21 0.91
N LYS A 199 19.54 -21.06 0.88
CA LYS A 199 18.51 -21.72 1.70
C LYS A 199 18.14 -20.96 2.99
N SER A 200 16.85 -20.59 3.05
CA SER A 200 16.08 -20.14 4.21
C SER A 200 16.26 -18.68 4.62
N PHE A 201 15.33 -17.80 4.20
CA PHE A 201 15.12 -16.51 4.84
C PHE A 201 14.01 -16.65 5.88
N THR A 202 14.41 -16.86 7.13
CA THR A 202 13.59 -16.62 8.32
C THR A 202 13.80 -15.16 8.69
N GLN A 203 12.75 -14.33 8.65
CA GLN A 203 12.85 -12.94 9.11
C GLN A 203 12.44 -12.90 10.59
N THR A 204 13.42 -12.63 11.45
CA THR A 204 13.25 -12.49 12.90
C THR A 204 12.47 -11.22 13.21
N ILE A 205 11.32 -11.39 13.87
CA ILE A 205 10.47 -10.33 14.43
C ILE A 205 11.05 -9.89 15.78
N TYR A 206 11.14 -8.57 16.03
CA TYR A 206 11.21 -8.04 17.40
C TYR A 206 9.91 -7.28 17.73
N PRO A 207 9.30 -7.55 18.89
CA PRO A 207 8.08 -6.86 19.32
C PRO A 207 8.41 -5.59 20.12
N ARG A 208 7.50 -4.62 20.01
CA ARG A 208 7.39 -3.36 20.78
C ARG A 208 8.21 -2.18 20.26
N TYR A 209 7.50 -1.06 20.17
CA TYR A 209 7.84 0.24 19.60
C TYR A 209 7.73 0.28 18.08
N GLY A 210 6.77 1.09 17.61
CA GLY A 210 6.44 1.24 16.20
C GLY A 210 7.68 1.45 15.36
N CYS A 211 7.87 0.58 14.37
CA CYS A 211 8.98 0.70 13.44
C CYS A 211 8.47 0.38 12.04
N SER A 212 8.66 1.38 11.18
CA SER A 212 8.40 1.42 9.75
C SER A 212 9.10 0.28 9.00
N VAL A 213 8.34 -0.41 8.15
CA VAL A 213 8.87 -1.43 7.24
C VAL A 213 9.67 -0.75 6.13
N LEU A 214 10.93 -1.15 5.99
CA LEU A 214 11.86 -0.76 4.94
C LEU A 214 11.59 -1.65 3.70
N PHE A 215 11.23 -1.06 2.55
CA PHE A 215 11.22 -1.75 1.27
C PHE A 215 12.25 -1.15 0.33
N ARG A 216 12.97 -2.01 -0.39
CA ARG A 216 13.95 -1.66 -1.42
C ARG A 216 13.27 -1.81 -2.77
N THR A 217 13.23 -0.77 -3.59
CA THR A 217 12.73 -0.86 -4.96
C THR A 217 13.80 -1.44 -5.87
N ASN A 218 13.70 -2.72 -6.20
CA ASN A 218 13.71 -3.08 -7.61
C ASN A 218 12.24 -3.20 -8.00
N PHE A 219 11.88 -2.74 -9.21
CA PHE A 219 10.58 -3.06 -9.78
C PHE A 219 10.27 -4.54 -9.56
N LEU A 220 9.26 -4.83 -8.75
CA LEU A 220 8.67 -6.15 -8.70
C LEU A 220 7.61 -6.18 -9.80
N ILE A 221 8.03 -6.46 -11.03
CA ILE A 221 7.14 -7.21 -11.91
C ILE A 221 7.18 -8.63 -11.32
N MET A 222 6.17 -9.00 -10.53
CA MET A 222 5.96 -10.41 -10.18
C MET A 222 5.54 -11.12 -11.47
N GLN A 223 6.52 -11.65 -12.22
CA GLN A 223 6.23 -12.71 -13.18
C GLN A 223 6.34 -14.04 -12.45
N PRO A 224 5.38 -14.96 -12.61
CA PRO A 224 5.52 -16.32 -12.10
C PRO A 224 6.71 -16.97 -12.80
N ALA A 225 7.58 -17.62 -12.03
CA ALA A 225 8.58 -18.52 -12.58
C ALA A 225 7.84 -19.66 -13.30
N ILE A 226 7.84 -19.63 -14.63
CA ILE A 226 7.44 -20.78 -15.44
C ILE A 226 8.57 -21.80 -15.29
N SER A 227 8.37 -22.80 -14.44
CA SER A 227 9.19 -24.01 -14.47
C SER A 227 8.82 -24.77 -15.74
N ASN A 228 9.69 -24.75 -16.74
CA ASN A 228 9.65 -25.74 -17.81
C ASN A 228 9.99 -27.11 -17.20
N ALA A 229 9.28 -28.13 -17.69
CA ALA A 229 9.40 -29.53 -17.35
C ALA A 229 10.83 -30.09 -17.50
#